data_AF-A0A1D7XZS8-F1
#
_entry.id   AF-A0A1D7XZS8-F1
#
_cell.length_a   1.000
_cell.length_b   1.000
_cell.length_c   1.000
_cell.angle_alpha   90.00
_cell.angle_beta   90.00
_cell.angle_gamma   90.00
#
_symmetry.space_group_name_H-M   'P 1'
#
loop_
_entity.id
_entity.type
_entity.pdbx_description
1 polymer ?
#
loop_
_entity_poly.entity_id
_entity_poly.type
_entity_poly.pdbx_seq_one_letter_code
_entity_poly.pdbx_strand_id
1 'polypeptide(L)'
;MKKLLILSIAIFSMGLTAQVGINTPVIDASAALEITSTEGGILIPRMTETERDEIIAAADGLMIYQTDATAGFYYYNGTAWTALAGAGSGSWDHVATQNISLQDFWINNDGGAAKGLQIDNDGLLYGTGASAALEQWSVDEDNGPGALNILAENNTGDNIAVRILGNNPDDYYSGGKLVFGDYLSGEYGPYIAESSDEDLEIVLPDGTLDINVNEDVNVSADNLSVTAVLNMNSNPVQNVADPTEAQDVATKNYVDSFIGSGTEGQVLTMVGGVATWIDPCVSSLFYADTDSDGYGDNSVLTVACAQPVGYVSNADDCDDSDANIGAATVWYLDADSDGYGDDFTSITACVQPNGYVTVGFDCNDSDASTNPGAEEVNDGYDNNCDGNIDD
;
A
#
# COMPACT_ATOMS: atom_id res chain seq x y z
N MET A 1 54.72 -90.55 83.07
CA MET A 1 54.59 -89.27 82.34
C MET A 1 53.77 -89.50 81.08
N LYS A 2 52.93 -88.53 80.71
CA LYS A 2 52.16 -88.38 79.44
C LYS A 2 50.73 -88.91 79.49
N LYS A 3 49.68 -88.18 79.12
CA LYS A 3 49.42 -86.74 78.93
C LYS A 3 47.88 -86.68 78.94
N LEU A 4 47.32 -85.82 79.79
CA LEU A 4 45.89 -85.54 79.85
C LEU A 4 45.50 -84.82 78.55
N LEU A 5 44.60 -85.41 77.74
CA LEU A 5 44.05 -84.74 76.56
C LEU A 5 42.66 -84.22 76.92
N ILE A 6 42.60 -82.99 77.43
CA ILE A 6 41.34 -82.25 77.60
C ILE A 6 40.94 -81.76 76.21
N LEU A 7 39.91 -82.37 75.64
CA LEU A 7 39.28 -81.91 74.40
C LEU A 7 38.36 -80.73 74.74
N SER A 8 38.88 -79.52 74.58
CA SER A 8 38.11 -78.28 74.67
C SER A 8 37.18 -78.15 73.47
N ILE A 9 35.89 -78.41 73.68
CA ILE A 9 34.82 -78.08 72.72
C ILE A 9 34.63 -76.55 72.73
N ALA A 10 35.10 -75.89 71.67
CA ALA A 10 34.79 -74.50 71.40
C ALA A 10 33.35 -74.43 70.85
N ILE A 11 32.42 -73.90 71.63
CA ILE A 11 31.07 -73.58 71.17
C ILE A 11 31.18 -72.33 70.30
N PHE A 12 31.26 -72.54 68.98
CA PHE A 12 31.24 -71.46 68.00
C PHE A 12 29.78 -70.99 67.85
N SER A 13 29.48 -69.83 68.42
CA SER A 13 28.18 -69.14 68.27
C SER A 13 28.04 -68.65 66.82
N MET A 14 27.51 -69.48 65.93
CA MET A 14 27.03 -69.02 64.63
C MET A 14 25.68 -68.34 64.83
N GLY A 15 25.61 -67.04 64.61
CA GLY A 15 24.33 -66.33 64.54
C GLY A 15 23.58 -66.80 63.29
N LEU A 16 22.53 -67.59 63.46
CA LEU A 16 21.60 -67.91 62.38
C LEU A 16 20.58 -66.78 62.30
N THR A 17 20.59 -66.01 61.21
CA THR A 17 19.47 -65.13 60.86
C THR A 17 18.39 -65.97 60.20
N ALA A 18 17.21 -66.08 60.82
CA ALA A 18 16.08 -66.77 60.23
C ALA A 18 15.29 -65.78 59.34
N GLN A 19 15.24 -66.02 58.04
CA GLN A 19 14.27 -65.38 57.14
C GLN A 19 12.95 -66.14 57.20
N VAL A 20 11.83 -65.42 57.08
CA VAL A 20 10.50 -66.04 57.07
C VAL A 20 9.95 -66.03 55.65
N GLY A 21 9.68 -67.21 55.10
CA GLY A 21 8.98 -67.39 53.83
C GLY A 21 7.59 -67.97 54.07
N ILE A 22 6.55 -67.36 53.49
CA ILE A 22 5.19 -67.91 53.48
C ILE A 22 4.83 -68.25 52.04
N ASN A 23 4.54 -69.53 51.79
CA ASN A 23 4.22 -70.09 50.47
C ASN A 23 5.32 -69.91 49.40
N THR A 24 6.56 -69.58 49.79
CA THR A 24 7.74 -69.60 48.92
C THR A 24 8.88 -70.39 49.55
N PRO A 25 9.49 -71.37 48.85
CA PRO A 25 10.63 -72.12 49.35
C PRO A 25 11.98 -71.44 49.05
N VAL A 26 11.99 -70.42 48.20
CA VAL A 26 13.18 -69.62 47.87
C VAL A 26 12.88 -68.20 48.31
N ILE A 27 13.56 -67.77 49.37
CA ILE A 27 13.44 -66.41 49.91
C ILE A 27 14.60 -65.58 49.33
N ASP A 28 14.31 -64.38 48.86
CA ASP A 28 15.35 -63.46 48.42
C ASP A 28 16.31 -63.14 49.58
N ALA A 29 17.62 -63.11 49.29
CA ALA A 29 18.64 -62.87 50.32
C ALA A 29 18.49 -61.50 51.02
N SER A 30 17.80 -60.55 50.40
CA SER A 30 17.51 -59.23 50.96
C SER A 30 16.23 -59.17 51.81
N ALA A 31 15.37 -60.19 51.76
CA ALA A 31 14.09 -60.20 52.46
C ALA A 31 14.20 -60.78 53.87
N ALA A 32 13.69 -60.07 54.87
CA ALA A 32 13.46 -60.64 56.21
C ALA A 32 12.15 -61.45 56.26
N LEU A 33 11.16 -61.06 55.45
CA LEU A 33 9.87 -61.72 55.27
C LEU A 33 9.48 -61.67 53.78
N GLU A 34 9.19 -62.82 53.18
CA GLU A 34 8.65 -62.92 51.83
C GLU A 34 7.36 -63.74 51.81
N ILE A 35 6.33 -63.24 51.13
CA ILE A 35 5.02 -63.87 51.06
C ILE A 35 4.62 -63.95 49.60
N THR A 36 4.40 -65.15 49.08
CA THR A 36 3.95 -65.37 47.71
C THR A 36 2.54 -65.95 47.72
N SER A 37 1.57 -65.27 47.11
CA SER A 37 0.20 -65.76 47.02
C SER A 37 -0.51 -65.13 45.84
N THR A 38 -1.30 -65.92 45.11
CA THR A 38 -2.16 -65.45 44.01
C THR A 38 -3.62 -65.26 44.44
N GLU A 39 -3.98 -65.74 45.64
CA GLU A 39 -5.38 -65.79 46.11
C GLU A 39 -5.61 -65.07 47.45
N GLY A 40 -4.54 -64.72 48.16
CA GLY A 40 -4.61 -64.12 49.50
C GLY A 40 -3.61 -62.99 49.67
N GLY A 41 -3.94 -62.02 50.53
CA GLY A 41 -3.08 -60.89 50.88
C GLY A 41 -2.63 -60.92 52.33
N ILE A 42 -1.97 -59.84 52.76
CA ILE A 42 -1.63 -59.63 54.17
C ILE A 42 -2.74 -58.80 54.81
N LEU A 43 -3.42 -59.37 55.81
CA LEU A 43 -4.33 -58.61 56.65
C LEU A 43 -3.54 -58.00 57.81
N ILE A 44 -3.24 -56.71 57.73
CA ILE A 44 -2.57 -55.98 58.80
C ILE A 44 -3.54 -55.67 59.96
N PRO A 45 -3.05 -55.33 61.16
CA PRO A 45 -3.90 -54.96 62.29
C PRO A 45 -4.90 -53.88 61.89
N ARG A 46 -6.18 -54.15 62.15
CA ARG A 46 -7.31 -53.25 61.87
C ARG A 46 -7.86 -52.73 63.17
N MET A 47 -8.01 -51.41 63.27
CA MET A 47 -8.40 -50.75 64.52
C MET A 47 -9.07 -49.41 64.23
N THR A 48 -9.81 -48.89 65.19
CA THR A 48 -10.34 -47.51 65.18
C THR A 48 -9.24 -46.49 65.45
N GLU A 49 -9.49 -45.21 65.15
CA GLU A 49 -8.60 -44.10 65.47
C GLU A 49 -8.29 -44.06 66.98
N THR A 50 -9.29 -44.31 67.82
CA THR A 50 -9.10 -44.33 69.28
C THR A 50 -8.17 -45.48 69.70
N GLU A 51 -8.36 -46.68 69.17
CA GLU A 51 -7.50 -47.84 69.46
C GLU A 51 -6.07 -47.66 68.91
N ARG A 52 -5.93 -46.98 67.75
CA ARG A 52 -4.63 -46.62 67.17
C ARG A 52 -3.85 -45.67 68.09
N ASP A 53 -4.54 -44.66 68.63
CA ASP A 53 -3.94 -43.65 69.50
C ASP A 53 -3.59 -44.19 70.90
N GLU A 54 -4.14 -45.35 71.28
CA GLU A 54 -3.77 -46.10 72.49
C GLU A 54 -2.44 -46.86 72.35
N ILE A 55 -1.86 -46.96 71.14
CA ILE A 55 -0.55 -47.61 70.94
C ILE A 55 0.56 -46.75 71.54
N ILE A 56 0.99 -47.10 72.75
CA ILE A 56 2.11 -46.44 73.44
C ILE A 56 3.43 -46.89 72.82
N ALA A 57 4.31 -45.92 72.51
CA ALA A 57 5.65 -46.16 71.95
C ALA A 57 5.62 -46.98 70.64
N ALA A 58 4.75 -46.59 69.69
CA ALA A 58 4.73 -47.14 68.35
C ALA A 58 6.12 -47.09 67.69
N ALA A 59 6.52 -48.17 67.04
CA ALA A 59 7.79 -48.23 66.32
C ALA A 59 7.71 -47.46 64.99
N ASP A 60 8.82 -46.84 64.58
CA ASP A 60 8.96 -46.21 63.26
C ASP A 60 8.65 -47.23 62.16
N GLY A 61 7.72 -46.88 61.26
CA GLY A 61 7.24 -47.76 60.19
C GLY A 61 6.16 -48.77 60.60
N LEU A 62 5.69 -48.77 61.85
CA LEU A 62 4.56 -49.61 62.25
C LEU A 62 3.33 -49.26 61.40
N MET A 63 2.75 -50.26 60.74
CA MET A 63 1.64 -50.08 59.80
C MET A 63 0.34 -50.70 60.32
N ILE A 64 -0.75 -49.95 60.19
CA ILE A 64 -2.10 -50.35 60.59
C ILE A 64 -3.11 -49.96 59.50
N TYR A 65 -4.28 -50.59 59.53
CA TYR A 65 -5.42 -50.14 58.75
C TYR A 65 -6.47 -49.53 59.70
N GLN A 66 -6.72 -48.23 59.58
CA GLN A 66 -7.75 -47.56 60.36
C GLN A 66 -9.12 -47.83 59.74
N THR A 67 -10.09 -48.24 60.56
CA THR A 67 -11.43 -48.64 60.08
C THR A 67 -12.49 -47.55 60.15
N ASP A 68 -12.21 -46.43 60.82
CA ASP A 68 -13.13 -45.32 61.04
C ASP A 68 -12.46 -43.95 60.80
N ALA A 69 -13.17 -42.86 61.09
CA ALA A 69 -12.80 -41.48 60.75
C ALA A 69 -12.35 -41.38 59.27
N THR A 70 -11.05 -41.18 59.02
CA THR A 70 -10.47 -41.35 57.69
C THR A 70 -9.93 -42.78 57.57
N ALA A 71 -10.76 -43.69 57.07
CA ALA A 71 -10.36 -45.08 56.89
C ALA A 71 -9.23 -45.21 55.86
N GLY A 72 -8.22 -46.01 56.16
CA GLY A 72 -7.09 -46.20 55.25
C GLY A 72 -5.87 -46.83 55.90
N PHE A 73 -4.81 -46.99 55.12
CA PHE A 73 -3.51 -47.43 55.62
C PHE A 73 -2.78 -46.27 56.28
N TYR A 74 -2.26 -46.51 57.49
CA TYR A 74 -1.45 -45.56 58.23
C TYR A 74 -0.14 -46.23 58.63
N TYR A 75 0.94 -45.44 58.65
CA TYR A 75 2.19 -45.82 59.27
C TYR A 75 2.60 -44.79 60.33
N TYR A 76 3.29 -45.23 61.38
CA TYR A 76 3.88 -44.32 62.35
C TYR A 76 5.23 -43.81 61.82
N ASN A 77 5.38 -42.50 61.65
CA ASN A 77 6.60 -41.91 61.08
C ASN A 77 7.69 -41.58 62.12
N GLY A 78 7.51 -42.05 63.36
CA GLY A 78 8.35 -41.74 64.52
C GLY A 78 7.81 -40.63 65.43
N THR A 79 6.91 -39.79 64.90
CA THR A 79 6.27 -38.70 65.67
C THR A 79 4.75 -38.70 65.60
N ALA A 80 4.17 -39.17 64.49
CA ALA A 80 2.74 -39.20 64.28
C ALA A 80 2.31 -40.32 63.33
N TRP A 81 1.04 -40.71 63.43
CA TRP A 81 0.38 -41.56 62.44
C TRP A 81 0.15 -40.78 61.14
N THR A 82 0.75 -41.25 60.05
CA THR A 82 0.66 -40.65 58.72
C THR A 82 -0.08 -41.57 57.78
N ALA A 83 -1.07 -41.04 57.05
CA ALA A 83 -1.80 -41.80 56.05
C ALA A 83 -0.86 -42.13 54.87
N LEU A 84 -0.86 -43.39 54.44
CA LEU A 84 -0.17 -43.84 53.23
C LEU A 84 -1.04 -43.47 52.02
N ALA A 85 -1.05 -42.18 51.67
CA ALA A 85 -1.76 -41.53 50.55
C ALA A 85 -3.13 -42.12 50.17
N GLY A 86 -4.22 -41.46 50.57
CA GLY A 86 -5.51 -41.62 49.89
C GLY A 86 -5.47 -40.95 48.53
N ALA A 87 -5.86 -41.66 47.47
CA ALA A 87 -6.17 -41.05 46.18
C ALA A 87 -7.29 -40.01 46.38
N GLY A 88 -6.96 -38.72 46.46
CA GLY A 88 -8.00 -37.69 46.61
C GLY A 88 -7.63 -36.31 47.14
N SER A 89 -6.43 -36.03 47.63
CA SER A 89 -6.03 -34.63 47.93
C SER A 89 -5.58 -33.93 46.65
N GLY A 90 -6.55 -33.56 45.80
CA GLY A 90 -6.39 -32.81 44.55
C GLY A 90 -5.95 -31.36 44.74
N SER A 91 -4.92 -31.13 45.55
CA SER A 91 -4.19 -29.86 45.63
C SER A 91 -2.72 -30.17 45.85
N TRP A 92 -2.12 -30.78 44.83
CA TRP A 92 -0.67 -30.81 44.69
C TRP A 92 -0.22 -29.40 44.29
N ASP A 93 -0.28 -28.48 45.24
CA ASP A 93 0.30 -27.15 45.08
C ASP A 93 1.81 -27.31 45.21
N HIS A 94 2.43 -27.73 44.12
CA HIS A 94 3.87 -27.89 44.04
C HIS A 94 4.48 -26.58 43.61
N VAL A 95 5.09 -25.88 44.56
CA VAL A 95 6.06 -24.83 44.22
C VAL A 95 7.34 -25.54 43.76
N ALA A 96 7.65 -25.45 42.47
CA ALA A 96 8.92 -25.92 41.97
C ALA A 96 10.05 -25.10 42.59
N THR A 97 10.83 -25.70 43.47
CA THR A 97 12.02 -25.07 44.10
C THR A 97 13.28 -25.21 43.23
N GLN A 98 13.14 -25.88 42.09
CA GLN A 98 14.16 -26.10 41.06
C GLN A 98 13.48 -26.04 39.69
N ASN A 99 14.28 -25.85 38.64
CA ASN A 99 13.77 -25.83 37.26
C ASN A 99 13.05 -27.15 36.93
N ILE A 100 11.85 -27.04 36.35
CA ILE A 100 11.11 -28.20 35.84
C ILE A 100 11.71 -28.56 34.48
N SER A 101 12.53 -29.61 34.41
CA SER A 101 13.05 -30.12 33.14
C SER A 101 12.01 -31.02 32.47
N LEU A 102 11.43 -30.55 31.37
CA LEU A 102 10.42 -31.28 30.61
C LEU A 102 11.00 -32.17 29.50
N GLN A 103 12.29 -32.01 29.15
CA GLN A 103 12.92 -32.69 28.01
C GLN A 103 12.05 -32.55 26.75
N ASP A 104 11.58 -33.67 26.17
CA ASP A 104 10.73 -33.71 24.97
C ASP A 104 9.22 -33.72 25.29
N PHE A 105 8.83 -33.62 26.56
CA PHE A 105 7.42 -33.67 26.99
C PHE A 105 6.78 -32.28 27.01
N TRP A 106 5.50 -32.24 26.66
CA TRP A 106 4.71 -31.01 26.59
C TRP A 106 3.81 -30.86 27.81
N ILE A 107 3.58 -29.63 28.28
CA ILE A 107 2.49 -29.34 29.23
C ILE A 107 1.20 -29.32 28.43
N ASN A 108 0.38 -30.36 28.55
CA ASN A 108 -0.93 -30.46 27.91
C ASN A 108 -1.95 -31.23 28.74
N ASN A 109 -3.22 -30.97 28.47
CA ASN A 109 -4.35 -31.67 29.10
C ASN A 109 -4.83 -32.90 28.29
N ASP A 110 -4.39 -33.02 27.03
CA ASP A 110 -4.98 -33.97 26.07
C ASP A 110 -4.17 -35.27 25.92
N GLY A 111 -3.06 -35.44 26.63
CA GLY A 111 -2.26 -36.68 26.65
C GLY A 111 -1.62 -37.05 25.31
N GLY A 112 -1.59 -36.12 24.36
CA GLY A 112 -0.98 -36.31 23.04
C GLY A 112 0.48 -35.85 23.01
N ALA A 113 1.35 -36.58 22.29
CA ALA A 113 2.79 -36.32 22.23
C ALA A 113 3.22 -35.12 21.37
N ALA A 114 2.29 -34.29 20.86
CA ALA A 114 2.61 -33.28 19.84
C ALA A 114 1.78 -31.99 19.92
N LYS A 115 1.14 -31.71 21.06
CA LYS A 115 0.33 -30.49 21.25
C LYS A 115 0.46 -30.02 22.70
N GLY A 116 0.75 -28.74 22.95
CA GLY A 116 0.85 -28.20 24.31
C GLY A 116 1.71 -26.95 24.39
N LEU A 117 2.17 -26.60 25.59
CA LEU A 117 3.18 -25.57 25.86
C LEU A 117 4.50 -26.23 26.30
N GLN A 118 5.63 -25.74 25.80
CA GLN A 118 6.97 -26.17 26.17
C GLN A 118 7.88 -24.95 26.33
N ILE A 119 8.85 -25.04 27.23
CA ILE A 119 9.91 -24.04 27.42
C ILE A 119 11.21 -24.70 26.93
N ASP A 120 11.94 -24.07 26.01
CA ASP A 120 13.23 -24.60 25.56
C ASP A 120 14.36 -24.36 26.58
N ASN A 121 15.58 -24.74 26.22
CA ASN A 121 16.75 -24.60 27.08
C ASN A 121 17.13 -23.13 27.35
N ASP A 122 16.61 -22.21 26.54
CA ASP A 122 16.90 -20.77 26.60
C ASP A 122 15.77 -20.00 27.31
N GLY A 123 14.71 -20.71 27.76
CA GLY A 123 13.61 -20.12 28.52
C GLY A 123 12.45 -19.63 27.64
N LEU A 124 12.50 -19.89 26.34
CA LEU A 124 11.49 -19.44 25.39
C LEU A 124 10.28 -20.37 25.43
N LEU A 125 9.09 -19.78 25.62
CA LEU A 125 7.82 -20.50 25.60
C LEU A 125 7.36 -20.72 24.15
N TYR A 126 7.10 -21.97 23.76
CA TYR A 126 6.51 -22.31 22.47
C TYR A 126 5.30 -23.25 22.62
N GLY A 127 4.30 -23.06 21.76
CA GLY A 127 3.13 -23.92 21.68
C GLY A 127 2.92 -24.43 20.26
N THR A 128 2.54 -25.69 20.10
CA THR A 128 2.16 -26.22 18.77
C THR A 128 0.78 -26.85 18.81
N GLY A 129 -0.04 -26.51 17.83
CA GLY A 129 -1.41 -27.01 17.68
C GLY A 129 -1.86 -26.89 16.22
N ALA A 130 -1.90 -28.02 15.51
CA ALA A 130 -2.27 -28.06 14.10
C ALA A 130 -3.75 -27.72 13.85
N SER A 131 -4.05 -26.54 13.32
CA SER A 131 -4.47 -26.29 11.93
C SER A 131 -4.96 -24.84 11.78
N ALA A 132 -4.24 -24.02 11.01
CA ALA A 132 -4.51 -22.61 10.73
C ALA A 132 -4.46 -21.67 11.95
N ALA A 133 -3.48 -20.76 11.93
CA ALA A 133 -3.32 -19.63 12.84
C ALA A 133 -3.16 -19.99 14.33
N LEU A 134 -1.96 -20.45 14.71
CA LEU A 134 -1.39 -20.01 15.98
C LEU A 134 0.06 -19.64 15.71
N GLU A 135 0.20 -18.35 15.46
CA GLU A 135 1.45 -17.60 15.33
C GLU A 135 2.30 -17.80 16.57
N GLN A 136 3.57 -18.04 16.32
CA GLN A 136 4.62 -18.24 17.30
C GLN A 136 4.72 -17.01 18.22
N TRP A 137 4.45 -17.18 19.52
CA TRP A 137 4.69 -16.14 20.51
C TRP A 137 6.13 -16.29 21.02
N SER A 138 7.10 -15.68 20.36
CA SER A 138 8.48 -15.64 20.86
C SER A 138 8.72 -14.37 21.69
N VAL A 139 9.13 -14.53 22.94
CA VAL A 139 9.80 -13.48 23.72
C VAL A 139 11.29 -13.81 23.66
N ASP A 140 11.97 -13.35 22.60
CA ASP A 140 13.42 -13.53 22.42
C ASP A 140 14.17 -12.52 23.30
N GLU A 141 14.99 -13.01 24.24
CA GLU A 141 15.88 -12.17 25.07
C GLU A 141 17.31 -12.05 24.50
N ASP A 142 17.65 -12.71 23.39
CA ASP A 142 19.05 -12.85 22.96
C ASP A 142 19.60 -11.72 22.07
N ASN A 143 18.91 -10.57 21.92
CA ASN A 143 19.45 -9.41 21.19
C ASN A 143 19.11 -8.01 21.75
N GLY A 144 19.11 -7.81 23.07
CA GLY A 144 18.97 -6.47 23.67
C GLY A 144 17.52 -5.95 23.75
N PRO A 145 17.29 -4.80 24.39
CA PRO A 145 16.13 -4.59 25.26
C PRO A 145 14.79 -4.55 24.51
N GLY A 146 13.90 -5.50 24.86
CA GLY A 146 12.46 -5.23 25.00
C GLY A 146 11.60 -5.15 23.74
N ALA A 147 11.96 -5.81 22.64
CA ALA A 147 11.04 -5.92 21.49
C ALA A 147 10.10 -7.13 21.66
N LEU A 148 8.87 -6.88 22.11
CA LEU A 148 7.78 -7.85 21.98
C LEU A 148 7.40 -7.96 20.50
N ASN A 149 7.81 -9.04 19.84
CA ASN A 149 7.47 -9.27 18.46
C ASN A 149 6.04 -9.85 18.37
N ILE A 150 5.06 -9.00 18.07
CA ILE A 150 3.67 -9.42 17.83
C ILE A 150 3.53 -9.66 16.32
N LEU A 151 3.71 -10.92 15.90
CA LEU A 151 3.19 -11.37 14.61
C LEU A 151 1.68 -11.46 14.77
N ALA A 152 0.96 -10.58 14.08
CA ALA A 152 -0.49 -10.67 13.93
C ALA A 152 -0.77 -10.53 12.43
N GLU A 153 -1.30 -11.58 11.81
CA GLU A 153 -1.80 -11.54 10.44
C GLU A 153 -3.32 -11.40 10.49
N ASN A 154 -3.83 -10.26 9.98
CA ASN A 154 -5.27 -10.10 9.80
C ASN A 154 -5.70 -10.43 8.37
N ASN A 155 -6.14 -11.67 8.17
CA ASN A 155 -6.68 -12.13 6.89
C ASN A 155 -8.11 -11.62 6.57
N THR A 156 -8.72 -10.80 7.44
CA THR A 156 -10.06 -10.20 7.22
C THR A 156 -10.05 -8.72 6.87
N GLY A 157 -8.86 -8.10 6.77
CA GLY A 157 -8.73 -6.69 6.35
C GLY A 157 -9.05 -5.65 7.44
N ASP A 158 -9.18 -6.05 8.70
CA ASP A 158 -9.29 -5.08 9.80
C ASP A 158 -7.91 -4.63 10.30
N ASN A 159 -7.85 -3.42 10.86
CA ASN A 159 -6.62 -2.88 11.43
C ASN A 159 -6.16 -3.70 12.65
N ILE A 160 -4.88 -4.09 12.67
CA ILE A 160 -4.23 -4.64 13.85
C ILE A 160 -3.89 -3.49 14.78
N ALA A 161 -4.59 -3.38 15.91
CA ALA A 161 -4.33 -2.36 16.92
C ALA A 161 -3.27 -2.87 17.91
N VAL A 162 -2.00 -2.51 17.70
CA VAL A 162 -0.94 -2.73 18.70
C VAL A 162 -0.95 -1.57 19.71
N ARG A 163 -1.52 -1.79 20.89
CA ARG A 163 -1.48 -0.81 21.99
C ARG A 163 -0.27 -1.08 22.88
N ILE A 164 0.80 -0.31 22.70
CA ILE A 164 1.93 -0.30 23.63
C ILE A 164 1.51 0.51 24.86
N LEU A 165 1.19 -0.20 25.96
CA LEU A 165 0.91 0.44 27.24
C LEU A 165 2.25 0.80 27.91
N GLY A 166 2.74 2.02 27.69
CA GLY A 166 3.76 2.61 28.54
C GLY A 166 3.18 2.79 29.94
N ASN A 167 3.58 1.95 30.90
CA ASN A 167 3.06 1.99 32.27
C ASN A 167 3.86 2.91 33.21
N ASN A 168 4.73 3.78 32.69
CA ASN A 168 5.55 4.66 33.52
C ASN A 168 5.90 5.97 32.78
N PRO A 169 5.51 7.15 33.31
CA PRO A 169 5.89 8.44 32.72
C PRO A 169 7.40 8.75 32.79
N ASP A 170 8.18 7.95 33.52
CA ASP A 170 9.64 8.13 33.68
C ASP A 170 10.48 7.11 32.90
N ASP A 171 9.87 6.14 32.19
CA ASP A 171 10.63 5.17 31.39
C ASP A 171 10.86 5.69 29.98
N TYR A 172 12.03 6.30 29.81
CA TYR A 172 12.59 6.76 28.54
C TYR A 172 12.89 5.56 27.62
N TYR A 173 11.89 5.07 26.88
CA TYR A 173 12.09 4.07 25.82
C TYR A 173 12.55 4.76 24.53
N SER A 174 13.79 5.24 24.51
CA SER A 174 14.48 5.58 23.26
C SER A 174 14.87 4.29 22.54
N GLY A 175 14.02 3.78 21.65
CA GLY A 175 14.34 2.62 20.80
C GLY A 175 13.22 1.65 20.45
N GLY A 176 11.96 1.95 20.80
CA GLY A 176 10.82 1.14 20.35
C GLY A 176 10.61 1.28 18.85
N LYS A 177 11.26 0.40 18.06
CA LYS A 177 11.17 0.38 16.59
C LYS A 177 9.90 -0.37 16.17
N LEU A 178 8.91 0.37 15.64
CA LEU A 178 7.74 -0.22 14.97
C LEU A 178 8.12 -0.49 13.50
N VAL A 179 8.25 -1.77 13.15
CA VAL A 179 8.58 -2.21 11.78
C VAL A 179 7.31 -2.70 11.10
N PHE A 180 6.87 -2.00 10.07
CA PHE A 180 5.88 -2.51 9.12
C PHE A 180 6.63 -3.12 7.93
N GLY A 181 6.40 -4.40 7.64
CA GLY A 181 6.97 -5.06 6.48
C GLY A 181 6.02 -6.12 5.96
N ASP A 182 5.76 -6.09 4.65
CA ASP A 182 5.13 -7.21 3.95
C ASP A 182 6.20 -8.30 3.77
N TYR A 183 6.04 -9.44 4.43
CA TYR A 183 6.99 -10.54 4.35
C TYR A 183 6.89 -11.32 3.02
N LEU A 184 5.93 -11.01 2.14
CA LEU A 184 5.59 -11.88 1.01
C LEU A 184 6.13 -11.49 -0.37
N SER A 185 6.73 -10.31 -0.57
CA SER A 185 7.08 -9.86 -1.94
C SER A 185 8.58 -9.73 -2.26
N GLY A 186 9.48 -9.81 -1.28
CA GLY A 186 10.93 -9.82 -1.55
C GLY A 186 11.49 -8.54 -2.19
N GLU A 187 10.73 -7.45 -2.21
CA GLU A 187 11.15 -6.15 -2.71
C GLU A 187 10.66 -5.07 -1.74
N TYR A 188 11.57 -4.16 -1.38
CA TYR A 188 11.46 -3.06 -0.40
C TYR A 188 11.78 -3.39 1.07
N GLY A 189 12.83 -2.72 1.55
CA GLY A 189 13.44 -2.92 2.87
C GLY A 189 12.61 -2.36 4.04
N PRO A 190 13.06 -2.62 5.28
CA PRO A 190 12.26 -2.39 6.49
C PRO A 190 11.96 -0.91 6.70
N TYR A 191 10.67 -0.56 6.79
CA TYR A 191 10.23 0.76 7.25
C TYR A 191 10.64 0.94 8.71
N ILE A 192 11.38 2.02 8.98
CA ILE A 192 11.82 2.40 10.33
C ILE A 192 10.97 3.58 10.74
N ALA A 193 10.05 3.37 11.70
CA ALA A 193 9.47 4.47 12.46
C ALA A 193 10.32 4.67 13.72
N GLU A 194 10.99 5.82 13.82
CA GLU A 194 11.61 6.27 15.07
C GLU A 194 10.69 7.33 15.68
N SER A 195 10.28 7.13 16.94
CA SER A 195 9.55 8.15 17.69
C SER A 195 10.57 9.06 18.39
N SER A 196 10.83 10.24 17.84
CA SER A 196 11.46 11.31 18.61
C SER A 196 10.39 12.25 19.16
N ASP A 197 10.20 12.16 20.47
CA ASP A 197 9.59 13.12 21.42
C ASP A 197 8.18 13.69 21.22
N GLU A 198 7.42 13.45 20.15
CA GLU A 198 5.94 13.56 20.17
C GLU A 198 5.25 13.13 18.86
N ASP A 199 6.00 12.92 17.79
CA ASP A 199 5.46 12.56 16.48
C ASP A 199 5.99 11.21 15.96
N LEU A 200 5.13 10.47 15.25
CA LEU A 200 5.52 9.27 14.50
C LEU A 200 6.20 9.69 13.20
N GLU A 201 7.53 9.65 13.15
CA GLU A 201 8.29 9.98 11.94
C GLU A 201 8.49 8.71 11.08
N ILE A 202 7.83 8.66 9.92
CA ILE A 202 8.05 7.61 8.92
C ILE A 202 9.09 8.15 7.92
N VAL A 203 10.36 7.81 8.12
CA VAL A 203 11.46 8.29 7.28
C VAL A 203 12.01 7.11 6.47
N LEU A 204 11.99 7.22 5.14
CA LEU A 204 12.68 6.28 4.28
C LEU A 204 14.20 6.41 4.46
N PRO A 205 15.00 5.37 4.15
CA PRO A 205 16.47 5.41 4.34
C PRO A 205 17.20 6.56 3.63
N ASP A 206 16.56 7.20 2.65
CA ASP A 206 17.08 8.37 1.92
C ASP A 206 16.63 9.72 2.52
N GLY A 207 15.96 9.71 3.67
CA GLY A 207 15.44 10.91 4.34
C GLY A 207 14.13 11.43 3.77
N THR A 208 13.46 10.68 2.88
CA THR A 208 12.20 11.08 2.27
C THR A 208 10.99 10.43 2.96
N LEU A 209 9.84 11.10 2.90
CA LEU A 209 8.53 10.54 3.24
C LEU A 209 7.76 10.39 1.94
N ASP A 210 7.60 9.17 1.44
CA ASP A 210 6.81 8.87 0.24
C ASP A 210 5.41 8.38 0.66
N ILE A 211 4.40 9.24 0.51
CA ILE A 211 2.99 8.90 0.78
C ILE A 211 2.33 8.57 -0.56
N ASN A 212 2.38 7.29 -0.95
CA ASN A 212 1.69 6.80 -2.14
C ASN A 212 0.30 6.28 -1.77
N VAL A 213 -0.70 7.14 -1.87
CA VAL A 213 -2.12 6.79 -1.66
C VAL A 213 -2.89 6.93 -2.97
N ASN A 214 -3.88 6.06 -3.18
CA ASN A 214 -4.76 6.11 -4.35
C ASN A 214 -5.86 7.19 -4.25
N GLU A 215 -5.86 7.97 -3.16
CA GLU A 215 -6.85 8.99 -2.81
C GLU A 215 -6.16 10.25 -2.25
N ASP A 216 -6.94 11.23 -1.77
CA ASP A 216 -6.40 12.49 -1.25
C ASP A 216 -5.58 12.28 0.05
N VAL A 217 -4.39 12.90 0.12
CA VAL A 217 -3.62 12.99 1.37
C VAL A 217 -4.12 14.18 2.19
N ASN A 218 -4.79 13.91 3.31
CA ASN A 218 -5.19 14.96 4.24
C ASN A 218 -4.11 15.20 5.31
N VAL A 219 -3.37 16.30 5.21
CA VAL A 219 -2.38 16.72 6.20
C VAL A 219 -3.03 17.70 7.19
N SER A 220 -3.45 17.19 8.35
CA SER A 220 -4.05 17.99 9.42
C SER A 220 -2.99 18.52 10.38
N ALA A 221 -2.14 19.43 9.91
CA ALA A 221 -1.16 20.12 10.75
C ALA A 221 -1.60 21.58 11.01
N ASP A 222 -1.34 22.10 12.21
CA ASP A 222 -1.54 23.52 12.53
C ASP A 222 -0.67 24.43 11.64
N ASN A 223 0.51 23.96 11.24
CA ASN A 223 1.40 24.59 10.27
C ASN A 223 2.11 23.53 9.41
N LEU A 224 2.03 23.67 8.08
CA LEU A 224 2.84 22.90 7.13
C LEU A 224 4.03 23.75 6.68
N SER A 225 5.23 23.43 7.16
CA SER A 225 6.46 24.11 6.73
C SER A 225 7.12 23.37 5.57
N VAL A 226 7.11 23.98 4.38
CA VAL A 226 7.79 23.44 3.20
C VAL A 226 9.09 24.22 2.97
N THR A 227 10.23 23.61 3.24
CA THR A 227 11.56 24.26 3.16
C THR A 227 12.27 24.04 1.83
N ALA A 228 11.76 23.15 0.98
CA ALA A 228 12.26 22.86 -0.36
C ALA A 228 11.20 23.21 -1.44
N VAL A 229 11.57 23.07 -2.71
CA VAL A 229 10.62 23.31 -3.82
C VAL A 229 9.53 22.25 -3.80
N LEU A 230 8.27 22.69 -3.65
CA LEU A 230 7.10 21.83 -3.83
C LEU A 230 6.77 21.69 -5.33
N ASN A 231 6.93 20.49 -5.88
CA ASN A 231 6.47 20.22 -7.25
C ASN A 231 4.97 19.87 -7.24
N MET A 232 4.15 20.80 -7.73
CA MET A 232 2.69 20.63 -7.80
C MET A 232 2.17 20.14 -9.16
N ASN A 233 3.05 20.00 -10.16
CA ASN A 233 2.65 19.83 -11.57
C ASN A 233 1.57 20.85 -11.97
N SER A 234 0.39 20.38 -12.42
CA SER A 234 -0.75 21.22 -12.80
C SER A 234 -1.81 21.38 -11.71
N ASN A 235 -1.53 20.96 -10.46
CA ASN A 235 -2.50 21.00 -9.38
C ASN A 235 -2.49 22.38 -8.70
N PRO A 236 -3.65 23.05 -8.57
CA PRO A 236 -3.74 24.34 -7.90
C PRO A 236 -3.78 24.19 -6.37
N VAL A 237 -3.24 25.17 -5.64
CA VAL A 237 -3.54 25.33 -4.21
C VAL A 237 -4.91 25.98 -4.08
N GLN A 238 -5.85 25.30 -3.44
CA GLN A 238 -7.21 25.82 -3.22
C GLN A 238 -7.37 26.31 -1.78
N ASN A 239 -8.36 27.17 -1.55
CA ASN A 239 -8.75 27.66 -0.21
C ASN A 239 -7.62 28.36 0.57
N VAL A 240 -6.67 28.98 -0.12
CA VAL A 240 -5.69 29.87 0.51
C VAL A 240 -6.43 31.13 0.96
N ALA A 241 -6.43 31.39 2.26
CA ALA A 241 -7.02 32.62 2.80
C ALA A 241 -6.27 33.86 2.28
N ASP A 242 -6.97 34.98 2.13
CA ASP A 242 -6.33 36.25 1.81
C ASP A 242 -5.26 36.58 2.87
N PRO A 243 -4.11 37.15 2.47
CA PRO A 243 -3.08 37.55 3.41
C PRO A 243 -3.65 38.52 4.45
N THR A 244 -3.18 38.45 5.70
CA THR A 244 -3.65 39.33 6.77
C THR A 244 -2.69 40.50 7.06
N GLU A 245 -1.42 40.37 6.68
CA GLU A 245 -0.43 41.41 6.85
C GLU A 245 -0.67 42.58 5.90
N ALA A 246 -0.60 43.81 6.40
CA ALA A 246 -1.02 44.99 5.66
C ALA A 246 -0.21 45.22 4.36
N GLN A 247 1.05 44.78 4.31
CA GLN A 247 1.89 44.86 3.11
C GLN A 247 1.49 43.82 2.05
N ASP A 248 1.11 42.61 2.48
CA ASP A 248 0.71 41.53 1.59
C ASP A 248 -0.72 41.73 1.08
N VAL A 249 -1.62 42.26 1.92
CA VAL A 249 -2.94 42.76 1.51
C VAL A 249 -2.79 43.86 0.46
N ALA A 250 -1.89 44.82 0.67
CA ALA A 250 -1.67 45.91 -0.29
C ALA A 250 -1.08 45.39 -1.61
N THR A 251 -0.20 44.40 -1.55
CA THR A 251 0.40 43.77 -2.74
C THR A 251 -0.64 42.94 -3.50
N LYS A 252 -1.46 42.14 -2.82
CA LYS A 252 -2.58 41.42 -3.42
C LYS A 252 -3.58 42.38 -4.04
N ASN A 253 -4.03 43.39 -3.30
CA ASN A 253 -4.94 44.41 -3.82
C ASN A 253 -4.35 45.17 -5.00
N TYR A 254 -3.03 45.41 -5.01
CA TYR A 254 -2.36 46.01 -6.15
C TYR A 254 -2.38 45.07 -7.35
N VAL A 255 -2.01 43.80 -7.19
CA VAL A 255 -2.02 42.79 -8.27
C VAL A 255 -3.44 42.57 -8.81
N ASP A 256 -4.43 42.35 -7.94
CA ASP A 256 -5.83 42.12 -8.31
C ASP A 256 -6.48 43.36 -8.97
N SER A 257 -5.99 44.56 -8.65
CA SER A 257 -6.51 45.83 -9.19
C SER A 257 -5.78 46.26 -10.47
N PHE A 258 -4.49 45.96 -10.63
CA PHE A 258 -3.72 46.25 -11.84
C PHE A 258 -3.88 45.19 -12.93
N ILE A 259 -4.10 43.94 -12.53
CA ILE A 259 -4.32 42.81 -13.43
C ILE A 259 -5.72 42.30 -13.12
N GLY A 260 -6.73 42.85 -13.80
CA GLY A 260 -8.11 42.36 -13.70
C GLY A 260 -8.20 40.87 -14.05
N SER A 261 -9.32 40.20 -13.82
CA SER A 261 -9.45 38.78 -14.20
C SER A 261 -9.46 38.63 -15.72
N GLY A 262 -8.56 37.81 -16.26
CA GLY A 262 -8.63 37.35 -17.66
C GLY A 262 -9.86 36.47 -17.90
N THR A 263 -10.37 36.46 -19.12
CA THR A 263 -11.37 35.46 -19.53
C THR A 263 -10.68 34.16 -19.92
N GLU A 264 -11.42 33.05 -19.87
CA GLU A 264 -10.92 31.73 -20.27
C GLU A 264 -10.29 31.79 -21.68
N GLY A 265 -9.07 31.25 -21.82
CA GLY A 265 -8.30 31.27 -23.08
C GLY A 265 -7.30 32.42 -23.25
N GLN A 266 -7.36 33.47 -22.42
CA GLN A 266 -6.37 34.57 -22.49
C GLN A 266 -5.06 34.21 -21.79
N VAL A 267 -3.95 34.74 -22.31
CA VAL A 267 -2.62 34.61 -21.71
C VAL A 267 -2.16 35.97 -21.21
N LEU A 268 -1.75 36.03 -19.93
CA LEU A 268 -1.17 37.23 -19.35
C LEU A 268 0.24 37.46 -19.90
N THR A 269 0.42 38.52 -20.69
CA THR A 269 1.68 38.86 -21.37
C THR A 269 2.12 40.28 -21.03
N MET A 270 3.43 40.54 -21.07
CA MET A 270 4.00 41.88 -20.88
C MET A 270 4.10 42.62 -22.21
N VAL A 271 3.25 43.63 -22.43
CA VAL A 271 3.33 44.52 -23.60
C VAL A 271 3.71 45.92 -23.13
N GLY A 272 4.86 46.42 -23.62
CA GLY A 272 5.36 47.74 -23.24
C GLY A 272 5.67 47.90 -21.74
N GLY A 273 5.96 46.80 -21.03
CA GLY A 273 6.24 46.80 -19.59
C GLY A 273 5.00 46.80 -18.70
N VAL A 274 3.80 46.64 -19.27
CA VAL A 274 2.53 46.50 -18.55
C VAL A 274 2.01 45.08 -18.73
N ALA A 275 1.53 44.47 -17.65
CA ALA A 275 0.89 43.16 -17.69
C ALA A 275 -0.52 43.31 -18.30
N THR A 276 -0.75 42.65 -19.42
CA THR A 276 -2.00 42.72 -20.19
C THR A 276 -2.48 41.33 -20.52
N TRP A 277 -3.77 41.06 -20.30
CA TRP A 277 -4.41 39.86 -20.82
C TRP A 277 -4.55 39.99 -22.34
N ILE A 278 -3.90 39.11 -23.07
CA ILE A 278 -3.95 39.07 -24.52
C ILE A 278 -4.62 37.76 -24.90
N ASP A 279 -5.61 37.85 -25.78
CA ASP A 279 -6.04 36.67 -26.50
C ASP A 279 -4.87 36.22 -27.38
N PRO A 280 -4.23 35.07 -27.11
CA PRO A 280 -3.04 34.60 -27.84
C PRO A 280 -3.33 34.41 -29.34
N CYS A 281 -4.60 34.46 -29.73
CA CYS A 281 -5.08 34.42 -31.07
C CYS A 281 -5.66 35.78 -31.47
N VAL A 282 -5.00 36.45 -32.42
CA VAL A 282 -5.69 37.49 -33.19
C VAL A 282 -6.64 36.75 -34.13
N SER A 283 -7.92 36.69 -33.74
CA SER A 283 -8.92 36.00 -34.54
C SER A 283 -9.06 36.68 -35.91
N SER A 284 -9.02 35.87 -36.97
CA SER A 284 -9.16 36.29 -38.35
C SER A 284 -10.50 35.82 -38.90
N LEU A 285 -11.00 36.52 -39.92
CA LEU A 285 -12.18 36.09 -40.66
C LEU A 285 -11.79 34.98 -41.64
N PHE A 286 -12.61 33.94 -41.70
CA PHE A 286 -12.53 32.87 -42.68
C PHE A 286 -13.91 32.64 -43.30
N TYR A 287 -13.97 32.32 -44.59
CA TYR A 287 -15.19 32.18 -45.39
C TYR A 287 -15.31 30.73 -45.86
N ALA A 288 -16.51 30.16 -45.86
CA ALA A 288 -16.71 28.76 -46.26
C ALA A 288 -16.25 28.54 -47.71
N ASP A 289 -15.59 27.42 -47.94
CA ASP A 289 -15.11 26.94 -49.25
C ASP A 289 -15.71 25.54 -49.43
N THR A 290 -16.98 25.51 -49.85
CA THR A 290 -17.83 24.31 -49.83
C THR A 290 -17.52 23.38 -50.99
N ASP A 291 -17.13 23.90 -52.14
CA ASP A 291 -16.75 23.14 -53.32
C ASP A 291 -15.24 22.88 -53.45
N SER A 292 -14.43 23.47 -52.56
CA SER A 292 -12.99 23.25 -52.42
C SER A 292 -12.14 23.79 -53.58
N ASP A 293 -12.57 24.88 -54.21
CA ASP A 293 -11.83 25.56 -55.27
C ASP A 293 -10.83 26.61 -54.76
N GLY A 294 -10.92 26.97 -53.48
CA GLY A 294 -10.04 27.90 -52.79
C GLY A 294 -10.55 29.35 -52.70
N TYR A 295 -11.74 29.63 -53.22
CA TYR A 295 -12.48 30.87 -53.02
C TYR A 295 -13.51 30.69 -51.90
N GLY A 296 -13.87 31.77 -51.22
CA GLY A 296 -14.78 31.69 -50.06
C GLY A 296 -16.07 32.48 -50.22
N ASP A 297 -17.19 31.93 -49.70
CA ASP A 297 -18.50 32.60 -49.68
C ASP A 297 -18.54 33.76 -48.68
N ASN A 298 -18.67 34.99 -49.19
CA ASN A 298 -18.83 36.20 -48.39
C ASN A 298 -20.07 36.20 -47.47
N SER A 299 -21.02 35.30 -47.71
CA SER A 299 -22.26 35.14 -46.92
C SER A 299 -22.11 34.17 -45.75
N VAL A 300 -21.10 33.29 -45.77
CA VAL A 300 -20.86 32.27 -44.76
C VAL A 300 -19.45 32.43 -44.20
N LEU A 301 -19.34 33.15 -43.09
CA LEU A 301 -18.06 33.44 -42.44
C LEU A 301 -18.00 32.93 -41.00
N THR A 302 -16.79 32.64 -40.55
CA THR A 302 -16.44 32.29 -39.18
C THR A 302 -15.22 33.08 -38.70
N VAL A 303 -15.09 33.22 -37.38
CA VAL A 303 -13.99 33.90 -36.73
C VAL A 303 -13.18 32.84 -35.99
N ALA A 304 -11.91 32.66 -36.38
CA ALA A 304 -11.06 31.60 -35.82
C ALA A 304 -9.59 32.01 -35.74
N CYS A 305 -8.82 31.20 -35.00
CA CYS A 305 -7.40 31.42 -34.73
C CYS A 305 -6.44 30.81 -35.74
N ALA A 306 -6.93 29.83 -36.46
CA ALA A 306 -6.30 29.21 -37.59
C ALA A 306 -7.42 28.88 -38.59
N GLN A 307 -7.07 28.78 -39.87
CA GLN A 307 -8.00 28.44 -40.94
C GLN A 307 -8.72 27.12 -40.59
N PRO A 308 -10.05 27.14 -40.35
CA PRO A 308 -10.81 25.93 -40.14
C PRO A 308 -10.82 25.08 -41.42
N VAL A 309 -10.96 23.77 -41.26
CA VAL A 309 -11.15 22.88 -42.41
C VAL A 309 -12.45 23.27 -43.14
N GLY A 310 -12.39 23.44 -44.46
CA GLY A 310 -13.52 23.86 -45.30
C GLY A 310 -13.79 25.36 -45.29
N TYR A 311 -12.81 26.18 -44.89
CA TYR A 311 -12.88 27.63 -44.98
C TYR A 311 -11.57 28.20 -45.54
N VAL A 312 -11.61 29.36 -46.18
CA VAL A 312 -10.46 30.11 -46.73
C VAL A 312 -10.44 31.57 -46.24
N SER A 313 -9.36 32.31 -46.50
CA SER A 313 -9.18 33.68 -45.99
C SER A 313 -9.65 34.79 -46.94
N ASN A 314 -10.20 34.44 -48.10
CA ASN A 314 -10.76 35.37 -49.07
C ASN A 314 -12.28 35.19 -49.16
N ALA A 315 -12.98 36.20 -49.67
CA ALA A 315 -14.44 36.24 -49.78
C ALA A 315 -14.87 36.40 -51.24
N ASP A 316 -14.09 35.80 -52.14
CA ASP A 316 -14.14 36.16 -53.56
C ASP A 316 -15.03 35.20 -54.37
N ASP A 317 -15.63 34.18 -53.75
CA ASP A 317 -16.42 33.17 -54.45
C ASP A 317 -17.77 33.71 -54.93
N CYS A 318 -18.05 33.49 -56.22
CA CYS A 318 -19.29 33.83 -56.86
C CYS A 318 -20.38 32.76 -56.71
N ASP A 319 -20.01 31.48 -56.61
CA ASP A 319 -20.92 30.34 -56.44
C ASP A 319 -20.21 29.19 -55.71
N ASP A 320 -20.25 29.23 -54.38
CA ASP A 320 -19.66 28.25 -53.44
C ASP A 320 -20.23 26.82 -53.56
N SER A 321 -21.00 26.54 -54.62
CA SER A 321 -21.51 25.21 -54.93
C SER A 321 -20.98 24.62 -56.24
N ASP A 322 -20.17 25.37 -57.01
CA ASP A 322 -19.59 24.96 -58.29
C ASP A 322 -18.14 25.42 -58.44
N ALA A 323 -17.20 24.48 -58.22
CA ALA A 323 -15.76 24.70 -58.27
C ALA A 323 -15.18 25.18 -59.62
N ASN A 324 -16.03 25.40 -60.64
CA ASN A 324 -15.66 26.01 -61.91
C ASN A 324 -15.95 27.53 -61.95
N ILE A 325 -16.59 28.09 -60.92
CA ILE A 325 -17.03 29.49 -60.85
C ILE A 325 -16.42 30.15 -59.59
N GLY A 326 -15.11 30.42 -59.62
CA GLY A 326 -14.44 31.15 -58.56
C GLY A 326 -14.66 32.67 -58.63
N ALA A 327 -13.57 33.45 -58.50
CA ALA A 327 -13.65 34.91 -58.46
C ALA A 327 -14.25 35.58 -59.72
N ALA A 328 -15.00 36.66 -59.51
CA ALA A 328 -15.58 37.45 -60.59
C ALA A 328 -14.49 37.97 -61.57
N THR A 329 -14.71 37.73 -62.86
CA THR A 329 -13.77 38.08 -63.93
C THR A 329 -14.24 39.35 -64.67
N VAL A 330 -13.31 40.14 -65.20
CA VAL A 330 -13.63 41.26 -66.10
C VAL A 330 -13.82 40.73 -67.51
N TRP A 331 -14.92 41.09 -68.14
CA TRP A 331 -15.30 40.71 -69.50
C TRP A 331 -15.45 41.97 -70.36
N TYR A 332 -14.89 41.97 -71.55
CA TYR A 332 -14.88 43.08 -72.51
C TYR A 332 -15.91 42.82 -73.61
N LEU A 333 -16.69 43.83 -74.00
CA LEU A 333 -17.68 43.70 -75.07
C LEU A 333 -16.96 43.35 -76.38
N ASP A 334 -17.43 42.33 -77.07
CA ASP A 334 -16.94 41.88 -78.38
C ASP A 334 -18.09 42.06 -79.37
N ALA A 335 -18.19 43.27 -79.92
CA ALA A 335 -19.34 43.70 -80.72
C ALA A 335 -19.30 43.20 -82.17
N ASP A 336 -18.11 42.91 -82.70
CA ASP A 336 -17.91 42.38 -84.06
C ASP A 336 -17.57 40.88 -84.13
N SER A 337 -17.42 40.24 -82.97
CA SER A 337 -17.26 38.78 -82.78
C SER A 337 -15.94 38.21 -83.30
N ASP A 338 -14.84 38.93 -83.13
CA ASP A 338 -13.51 38.49 -83.54
C ASP A 338 -12.69 37.81 -82.41
N GLY A 339 -13.18 37.89 -81.17
CA GLY A 339 -12.57 37.27 -80.00
C GLY A 339 -11.73 38.22 -79.13
N TYR A 340 -11.59 39.48 -79.54
CA TYR A 340 -11.05 40.58 -78.74
C TYR A 340 -12.21 41.52 -78.37
N GLY A 341 -12.05 42.28 -77.28
CA GLY A 341 -13.09 43.19 -76.84
C GLY A 341 -12.58 44.57 -76.47
N ASP A 342 -13.52 45.52 -76.43
CA ASP A 342 -13.25 46.93 -76.11
C ASP A 342 -12.88 47.13 -74.64
N ASP A 343 -11.64 47.58 -74.39
CA ASP A 343 -11.13 47.94 -73.06
C ASP A 343 -11.95 49.04 -72.36
N PHE A 344 -12.62 49.90 -73.14
CA PHE A 344 -13.46 50.97 -72.63
C PHE A 344 -14.87 50.51 -72.26
N THR A 345 -15.28 49.31 -72.70
CA THR A 345 -16.61 48.74 -72.47
C THR A 345 -16.51 47.35 -71.84
N SER A 346 -16.35 47.30 -70.53
CA SER A 346 -16.25 46.05 -69.76
C SER A 346 -17.29 45.93 -68.65
N ILE A 347 -17.56 44.67 -68.27
CA ILE A 347 -18.40 44.30 -67.13
C ILE A 347 -17.70 43.23 -66.29
N THR A 348 -17.86 43.30 -64.97
CA THR A 348 -17.38 42.26 -64.05
C THR A 348 -18.50 41.26 -63.80
N ALA A 349 -18.26 39.99 -64.11
CA ALA A 349 -19.24 38.92 -63.97
C ALA A 349 -18.55 37.58 -63.64
N CYS A 350 -19.28 36.74 -62.91
CA CYS A 350 -18.81 35.41 -62.49
C CYS A 350 -18.74 34.42 -63.67
N VAL A 351 -19.65 34.55 -64.62
CA VAL A 351 -19.71 33.73 -65.83
C VAL A 351 -19.74 34.63 -67.06
N GLN A 352 -19.23 34.12 -68.18
CA GLN A 352 -19.16 34.84 -69.45
C GLN A 352 -20.53 35.42 -69.84
N PRO A 353 -20.67 36.75 -69.91
CA PRO A 353 -21.85 37.39 -70.47
C PRO A 353 -21.91 37.21 -71.99
N ASN A 354 -23.12 37.14 -72.54
CA ASN A 354 -23.28 36.99 -73.99
C ASN A 354 -22.75 38.21 -74.75
N GLY A 355 -21.86 37.98 -75.72
CA GLY A 355 -21.22 39.03 -76.52
C GLY A 355 -20.02 39.69 -75.82
N TYR A 356 -19.45 39.04 -74.80
CA TYR A 356 -18.24 39.52 -74.13
C TYR A 356 -17.16 38.43 -74.09
N VAL A 357 -15.90 38.84 -74.06
CA VAL A 357 -14.70 37.96 -74.02
C VAL A 357 -13.75 38.39 -72.90
N THR A 358 -12.80 37.54 -72.51
CA THR A 358 -11.79 37.87 -71.48
C THR A 358 -10.57 38.60 -72.04
N VAL A 359 -10.40 38.60 -73.36
CA VAL A 359 -9.26 39.21 -74.03
C VAL A 359 -9.66 40.61 -74.48
N GLY A 360 -9.07 41.63 -73.88
CA GLY A 360 -9.30 43.03 -74.26
C GLY A 360 -8.41 43.51 -75.41
N PHE A 361 -8.22 44.82 -75.47
CA PHE A 361 -7.35 45.55 -76.41
C PHE A 361 -7.83 45.61 -77.87
N ASP A 362 -9.11 45.42 -78.14
CA ASP A 362 -9.66 45.76 -79.45
C ASP A 362 -9.69 47.29 -79.64
N CYS A 363 -8.94 47.78 -80.63
CA CYS A 363 -8.87 49.20 -80.96
C CYS A 363 -10.01 49.68 -81.87
N ASN A 364 -10.78 48.77 -82.47
CA ASN A 364 -11.97 49.07 -83.28
C ASN A 364 -13.01 47.94 -83.20
N ASP A 365 -13.76 47.92 -82.10
CA ASP A 365 -14.86 46.99 -81.74
C ASP A 365 -16.12 47.15 -82.64
N SER A 366 -15.91 47.33 -83.93
CA SER A 366 -16.93 47.41 -84.98
C SER A 366 -16.40 46.85 -86.30
N ASP A 367 -15.16 46.34 -86.32
CA ASP A 367 -14.47 45.78 -87.45
C ASP A 367 -13.58 44.59 -87.03
N ALA A 368 -14.11 43.38 -87.22
CA ALA A 368 -13.47 42.10 -86.89
C ALA A 368 -12.12 41.83 -87.58
N SER A 369 -11.65 42.74 -88.44
CA SER A 369 -10.33 42.69 -89.06
C SER A 369 -9.29 43.59 -88.40
N THR A 370 -9.66 44.34 -87.36
CA THR A 370 -8.81 45.29 -86.63
C THR A 370 -8.73 44.89 -85.16
N ASN A 371 -7.74 44.08 -84.78
CA ASN A 371 -7.56 43.57 -83.42
C ASN A 371 -6.10 43.14 -83.16
N PRO A 372 -5.69 42.91 -81.89
CA PRO A 372 -4.32 42.49 -81.53
C PRO A 372 -3.75 41.25 -82.24
N GLY A 373 -4.60 40.42 -82.84
CA GLY A 373 -4.22 39.22 -83.59
C GLY A 373 -4.22 39.38 -85.10
N ALA A 374 -4.63 40.54 -85.64
CA ALA A 374 -4.74 40.79 -87.06
C ALA A 374 -3.36 40.95 -87.74
N GLU A 375 -3.30 40.63 -89.04
CA GLU A 375 -2.14 40.93 -89.87
C GLU A 375 -2.21 42.38 -90.35
N GLU A 376 -1.11 43.11 -90.25
CA GLU A 376 -1.00 44.47 -90.78
C GLU A 376 -1.16 44.52 -92.29
N VAL A 377 -1.91 45.52 -92.76
CA VAL A 377 -2.03 45.84 -94.17
C VAL A 377 -1.69 47.31 -94.40
N ASN A 378 -1.03 47.58 -95.54
CA ASN A 378 -0.62 48.95 -95.86
C ASN A 378 -1.80 49.78 -96.38
N ASP A 379 -2.73 50.11 -95.49
CA ASP A 379 -3.97 50.84 -95.77
C ASP A 379 -4.09 52.16 -94.99
N GLY A 380 -3.09 52.50 -94.17
CA GLY A 380 -3.03 53.71 -93.37
C GLY A 380 -3.81 53.64 -92.06
N TYR A 381 -4.18 52.43 -91.61
CA TYR A 381 -4.78 52.15 -90.31
C TYR A 381 -3.97 51.09 -89.54
N ASP A 382 -3.90 51.23 -88.23
CA ASP A 382 -3.32 50.23 -87.33
C ASP A 382 -4.30 49.04 -87.21
N ASN A 383 -4.02 47.93 -87.90
CA ASN A 383 -4.93 46.78 -87.94
C ASN A 383 -4.68 45.83 -86.78
N ASN A 384 -3.46 45.75 -86.27
CA ASN A 384 -3.05 44.83 -85.23
C ASN A 384 -3.07 45.47 -83.83
N CYS A 385 -3.54 46.71 -83.71
CA CYS A 385 -3.67 47.46 -82.46
C CYS A 385 -2.36 47.58 -81.65
N ASP A 386 -1.19 47.57 -82.30
CA ASP A 386 0.11 47.69 -81.64
C ASP A 386 0.61 49.14 -81.49
N GLY A 387 -0.11 50.10 -82.07
CA GLY A 387 0.19 51.53 -82.07
C GLY A 387 0.99 52.01 -83.29
N ASN A 388 1.29 51.14 -84.26
CA ASN A 388 1.92 51.46 -85.54
C ASN A 388 0.90 51.32 -86.69
N ILE A 389 0.97 52.21 -87.68
CA ILE A 389 -0.09 52.33 -88.69
C ILE A 389 0.16 51.46 -89.96
N ASP A 390 1.39 51.00 -90.22
CA ASP A 390 1.74 50.22 -91.42
C ASP A 390 3.18 49.65 -91.28
N ASP A 391 3.41 48.56 -90.52
CA ASP A 391 4.77 48.08 -90.16
C ASP A 391 5.33 46.87 -90.95
#